data_AF-C4QYZ5-F1
#
_entry.id   AF-C4QYZ5-F1
#
_cell.length_a   1.000
_cell.length_b   1.000
_cell.length_c   1.000
_cell.angle_alpha   90.00
_cell.angle_beta   90.00
_cell.angle_gamma   90.00
#
_symmetry.space_group_name_H-M   'P 1'
#
loop_
_entity.id
_entity.type
_entity.pdbx_description
1 polymer ?
#
loop_
_entity_poly.entity_id
_entity_poly.type
_entity_poly.pdbx_seq_one_letter_code
_entity_poly.pdbx_strand_id
1 'polypeptide(L)'
;MDQKELSLDANELVRRYKREGHFDKKRKELLDQFKLSPEYKQLLESLKSDVESRVKQDPLVLLDSSKRAQAVALAEGTATRSGASTLANYARTTTIESQTLNAAIKEQMEEFLKSNETKP
;
A
#
# COMPACT_ATOMS: atom_id res chain seq x y z
N MET A 1 -9.94 -44.95 0.88
CA MET A 1 -8.87 -44.01 1.26
C MET A 1 -8.54 -43.21 0.02
N ASP A 2 -9.16 -42.04 -0.14
CA ASP A 2 -8.89 -41.17 -1.28
C ASP A 2 -8.19 -39.91 -0.76
N GLN A 3 -6.86 -39.98 -0.65
CA GLN A 3 -6.01 -38.79 -0.53
C GLN A 3 -5.99 -38.06 -1.87
N LYS A 4 -7.14 -37.52 -2.25
CA LYS A 4 -7.28 -36.50 -3.28
C LYS A 4 -7.21 -35.13 -2.58
N GLU A 5 -6.24 -34.96 -1.68
CA GLU A 5 -5.85 -33.63 -1.25
C GLU A 5 -5.14 -33.01 -2.44
N LEU A 6 -5.92 -32.22 -3.18
CA LEU A 6 -5.42 -31.41 -4.28
C LEU A 6 -4.22 -30.62 -3.77
N SER A 7 -3.04 -31.00 -4.22
CA SER A 7 -1.94 -30.08 -4.48
C SER A 7 -2.52 -28.99 -5.40
N LEU A 8 -3.11 -27.95 -4.82
CA LEU A 8 -3.48 -26.76 -5.58
C LEU A 8 -2.16 -26.14 -6.01
N ASP A 9 -1.89 -26.23 -7.31
CA ASP A 9 -0.79 -25.49 -7.92
C ASP A 9 -0.89 -24.01 -7.51
N ALA A 10 0.25 -23.41 -7.19
CA ALA A 10 0.33 -22.01 -6.76
C ALA A 10 -0.34 -21.07 -7.76
N ASN A 11 -0.27 -21.39 -9.06
CA ASN A 11 -0.95 -20.63 -10.10
C ASN A 11 -2.47 -20.72 -10.01
N GLU A 12 -3.03 -21.86 -9.62
CA GLU A 12 -4.47 -22.05 -9.48
C GLU A 12 -5.00 -21.32 -8.25
N LEU A 13 -4.24 -21.32 -7.16
CA LEU A 13 -4.48 -20.45 -6.00
C LEU A 13 -4.51 -18.97 -6.39
N VAL A 14 -3.49 -18.50 -7.13
CA VAL A 14 -3.43 -17.10 -7.60
C VAL A 14 -4.62 -16.75 -8.49
N ARG A 15 -4.99 -17.64 -9.43
CA ARG A 15 -6.16 -17.43 -10.31
C ARG A 15 -7.45 -17.33 -9.53
N ARG A 16 -7.66 -18.21 -8.56
CA ARG A 16 -8.82 -18.18 -7.67
C ARG A 16 -8.86 -16.90 -6.86
N TYR A 17 -7.73 -16.51 -6.27
CA TYR A 17 -7.63 -15.29 -5.46
C TYR A 17 -7.96 -14.02 -6.24
N LYS A 18 -7.54 -13.96 -7.51
CA LYS A 18 -7.89 -12.88 -8.45
C LYS A 18 -9.38 -12.92 -8.82
N ARG A 19 -9.91 -14.09 -9.17
CA ARG A 19 -11.32 -14.27 -9.58
C ARG A 19 -12.30 -13.87 -8.47
N GLU A 20 -11.95 -14.18 -7.22
CA GLU A 20 -12.77 -13.86 -6.05
C GLU A 20 -12.64 -12.39 -5.58
N GLY A 21 -11.79 -11.59 -6.22
CA GLY A 21 -11.67 -10.16 -5.94
C GLY A 21 -10.95 -9.81 -4.63
N HIS A 22 -10.26 -10.78 -4.00
CA HIS A 22 -9.54 -10.55 -2.75
C HIS A 22 -8.45 -9.48 -2.87
N PHE A 23 -7.83 -9.37 -4.05
CA PHE A 23 -6.83 -8.33 -4.30
C PHE A 23 -7.43 -6.92 -4.20
N ASP A 24 -8.55 -6.67 -4.87
CA ASP A 24 -9.22 -5.36 -4.84
C ASP A 24 -9.76 -5.04 -3.45
N LYS A 25 -10.30 -6.04 -2.75
CA LYS A 25 -10.71 -5.90 -1.36
C LYS A 25 -9.53 -5.49 -0.47
N LYS A 26 -8.40 -6.19 -0.57
CA LYS A 26 -7.22 -5.89 0.25
C LYS A 26 -6.61 -4.54 -0.10
N ARG A 27 -6.59 -4.16 -1.38
CA ARG A 27 -6.16 -2.84 -1.84
C ARG A 27 -7.03 -1.74 -1.23
N LYS A 28 -8.35 -1.92 -1.19
CA LYS A 28 -9.27 -0.96 -0.57
C LYS A 28 -9.04 -0.87 0.94
N GLU A 29 -8.92 -2.00 1.63
CA GLU A 29 -8.61 -2.05 3.06
C GLU A 29 -7.30 -1.31 3.38
N LEU A 30 -6.23 -1.55 2.61
CA LEU A 30 -4.94 -0.87 2.80
C LEU A 30 -5.05 0.64 2.59
N LEU A 31 -5.81 1.08 1.59
CA LEU A 31 -6.03 2.50 1.36
C LEU A 31 -6.80 3.15 2.51
N ASP A 32 -7.82 2.47 3.04
CA ASP A 32 -8.61 2.98 4.16
C ASP A 32 -7.81 3.00 5.46
N GLN A 33 -6.96 1.99 5.69
CA GLN A 33 -6.00 1.97 6.81
C GLN A 33 -4.94 3.07 6.68
N PHE A 34 -4.42 3.29 5.46
CA PHE A 34 -3.46 4.35 5.20
C PHE A 34 -4.03 5.73 5.57
N LYS A 35 -5.28 6.04 5.20
CA LYS A 35 -5.93 7.31 5.57
C LYS A 35 -6.02 7.55 7.08
N LEU A 36 -5.98 6.49 7.88
CA LEU A 36 -5.99 6.57 9.35
C LEU A 36 -4.58 6.61 9.95
N SER A 37 -3.54 6.36 9.14
CA SER A 37 -2.18 6.17 9.61
C SER A 37 -1.45 7.50 9.86
N PRO A 38 -0.38 7.50 10.67
CA PRO A 38 0.49 8.67 10.85
C PRO A 38 1.14 9.15 9.56
N GLU A 39 1.50 8.24 8.65
CA GLU A 39 2.14 8.54 7.37
C GLU A 39 1.22 9.38 6.46
N TYR A 40 -0.09 9.11 6.47
CA TYR A 40 -1.06 9.95 5.76
C TYR A 40 -1.12 11.36 6.33
N LYS A 41 -1.09 11.50 7.67
CA LYS A 41 -1.02 12.82 8.32
C LYS A 41 0.25 13.57 7.92
N GLN A 42 1.40 12.89 7.93
CA GLN A 42 2.68 13.47 7.50
C GLN A 42 2.65 13.91 6.04
N LEU A 43 2.08 13.11 5.14
CA LEU A 43 1.89 13.47 3.74
C LEU A 43 1.02 14.73 3.60
N LEU A 44 -0.07 14.79 4.35
CA LEU A 44 -1.00 15.93 4.33
C LEU A 44 -0.35 17.22 4.86
N GLU A 45 0.47 17.14 5.91
CA GLU A 45 1.23 18.29 6.42
C GLU A 45 2.33 18.73 5.43
N SER A 46 3.02 17.78 4.79
CA SER A 46 3.99 18.10 3.74
C SER A 46 3.34 18.82 2.55
N LEU A 47 2.14 18.41 2.15
CA LEU A 47 1.36 19.05 1.10
C LEU A 47 0.95 20.48 1.46
N LYS A 48 0.45 20.69 2.68
CA LYS A 48 0.13 22.04 3.18
C LYS A 48 1.36 22.94 3.15
N SER A 49 2.49 22.43 3.64
CA SER A 49 3.75 23.19 3.67
C SER A 49 4.23 23.56 2.27
N ASP A 50 4.12 22.68 1.27
CA ASP A 50 4.46 22.99 -0.13
C ASP A 50 3.56 24.10 -0.68
N VAL A 51 2.23 24.02 -0.45
CA VAL A 51 1.28 25.06 -0.87
C VAL A 51 1.60 26.40 -0.21
N GLU A 52 1.82 26.42 1.11
CA GLU A 52 2.17 27.63 1.85
C GLU A 52 3.49 28.24 1.34
N SER A 53 4.49 27.40 1.04
CA SER A 53 5.76 27.85 0.48
C SER A 53 5.57 28.53 -0.88
N ARG A 54 4.73 27.97 -1.76
CA ARG A 54 4.40 28.56 -3.06
C ARG A 54 3.69 29.90 -2.93
N VAL A 55 2.73 30.01 -2.00
CA VAL A 55 2.03 31.28 -1.72
C VAL A 55 2.99 32.34 -1.19
N LYS A 56 3.94 31.96 -0.32
CA LYS A 56 4.98 32.88 0.18
C LYS A 56 5.93 33.33 -0.93
N GLN A 57 6.26 32.45 -1.89
CA GLN A 57 7.13 32.76 -3.01
C GLN A 57 6.47 33.70 -4.03
N ASP A 58 5.19 33.49 -4.34
CA ASP A 58 4.42 34.36 -5.23
C ASP A 58 3.00 34.56 -4.69
N PRO A 59 2.74 35.61 -3.89
CA PRO A 59 1.41 35.89 -3.35
C PRO A 59 0.34 36.14 -4.42
N LEU A 60 0.74 36.50 -5.65
CA LEU A 60 -0.20 36.74 -6.74
C LEU A 60 -0.95 35.47 -7.16
N VAL A 61 -0.50 34.27 -6.79
CA VAL A 61 -1.26 33.02 -6.99
C VAL A 61 -2.65 33.05 -6.33
N LEU A 62 -2.83 33.88 -5.29
CA LEU A 62 -4.13 34.06 -4.64
C LEU A 62 -5.06 34.98 -5.42
N LEU A 63 -4.52 35.87 -6.25
CA LEU A 63 -5.26 36.96 -6.91
C LEU A 63 -5.42 36.75 -8.43
N ASP A 64 -4.44 36.11 -9.06
CA ASP A 64 -4.37 35.85 -10.51
C ASP A 64 -4.66 34.37 -10.79
N SER A 65 -5.68 34.12 -11.62
CA SER A 65 -6.13 32.78 -11.98
C SER A 65 -5.12 31.99 -12.82
N SER A 66 -4.34 32.65 -13.67
CA SER A 66 -3.29 32.02 -14.49
C SER A 66 -2.14 31.56 -13.60
N LYS A 67 -1.70 32.42 -12.68
CA LYS A 67 -0.68 32.05 -11.69
C LYS A 67 -1.15 30.96 -10.75
N ARG A 68 -2.42 30.99 -10.35
CA ARG A 68 -3.03 29.93 -9.54
C ARG A 68 -3.01 28.59 -10.27
N ALA A 69 -3.38 28.54 -11.54
CA ALA A 69 -3.39 27.32 -12.33
C ALA A 69 -1.99 26.70 -12.43
N GLN A 70 -0.96 27.52 -12.65
CA GLN A 70 0.44 27.07 -12.67
C GLN A 70 0.88 26.51 -11.31
N ALA A 71 0.55 27.21 -10.22
CA ALA A 71 0.87 26.76 -8.87
C ALA A 71 0.18 25.42 -8.52
N VAL A 72 -1.09 25.25 -8.91
CA VAL A 72 -1.83 24.00 -8.74
C VAL A 72 -1.18 22.86 -9.50
N ALA A 73 -0.84 23.05 -10.79
CA ALA A 73 -0.21 22.01 -11.59
C ALA A 73 1.14 21.55 -10.99
N LEU A 74 1.93 22.49 -10.46
CA LEU A 74 3.20 22.16 -9.79
C LEU A 74 2.96 21.43 -8.46
N ALA A 75 1.97 21.86 -7.67
CA ALA A 75 1.60 21.21 -6.42
C ALA A 75 1.08 19.78 -6.67
N GLU A 76 0.23 19.57 -7.68
CA GLU A 76 -0.25 18.25 -8.10
C GLU A 76 0.89 17.32 -8.53
N GLY A 77 1.83 17.84 -9.31
CA GLY A 77 3.02 17.07 -9.72
C GLY A 77 3.86 16.63 -8.52
N THR A 78 4.06 17.51 -7.55
CA THR A 78 4.78 17.20 -6.31
C THR A 78 4.01 16.20 -5.45
N ALA A 79 2.70 16.43 -5.26
CA ALA A 79 1.79 15.57 -4.52
C ALA A 79 1.75 14.14 -5.08
N THR A 80 1.74 14.02 -6.40
CA THR A 80 1.72 12.72 -7.07
C THR A 80 2.99 11.94 -6.78
N ARG A 81 4.16 12.59 -6.88
CA ARG A 81 5.45 11.94 -6.63
C ARG A 81 5.61 11.54 -5.17
N SER A 82 5.37 12.46 -4.23
CA SER A 82 5.52 12.20 -2.80
C SER A 82 4.46 11.23 -2.27
N GLY A 83 3.21 11.41 -2.70
CA GLY A 83 2.09 10.54 -2.34
C GLY A 83 2.28 9.10 -2.84
N ALA A 84 2.76 8.93 -4.08
CA ALA A 84 3.06 7.61 -4.62
C ALA A 84 4.15 6.89 -3.82
N SER A 85 5.23 7.58 -3.45
CA SER A 85 6.30 6.97 -2.63
C SER A 85 5.83 6.59 -1.23
N THR A 86 5.06 7.46 -0.57
CA THR A 86 4.58 7.20 0.80
C THR A 86 3.59 6.04 0.81
N LEU A 87 2.66 5.99 -0.14
CA LEU A 87 1.68 4.91 -0.24
C LEU A 87 2.35 3.57 -0.59
N ALA A 88 3.34 3.58 -1.49
CA ALA A 88 4.09 2.37 -1.84
C ALA A 88 4.87 1.82 -0.64
N ASN A 89 5.52 2.69 0.14
CA ASN A 89 6.23 2.28 1.34
C ASN A 89 5.28 1.74 2.40
N TYR A 90 4.15 2.42 2.66
CA TYR A 90 3.14 1.95 3.60
C TYR A 90 2.59 0.57 3.21
N ALA A 91 2.24 0.38 1.94
CA ALA A 91 1.74 -0.90 1.45
C ALA A 91 2.79 -2.00 1.63
N ARG A 92 4.06 -1.72 1.32
CA ARG A 92 5.16 -2.69 1.45
C ARG A 92 5.36 -3.13 2.90
N THR A 93 5.47 -2.20 3.84
CA THR A 93 5.73 -2.48 5.26
C THR A 93 4.54 -3.13 5.96
N THR A 94 3.31 -2.78 5.54
CA THR A 94 2.07 -3.31 6.13
C THR A 94 1.63 -4.64 5.49
N THR A 95 2.26 -5.06 4.38
CA THR A 95 1.94 -6.35 3.72
C THR A 95 3.15 -7.27 3.66
N ILE A 96 3.97 -7.13 2.62
CA ILE A 96 5.07 -8.04 2.26
C ILE A 96 6.11 -8.11 3.38
N GLU A 97 6.47 -6.97 3.95
CA GLU A 97 7.47 -6.88 5.02
C GLU A 97 6.84 -6.85 6.40
N SER A 98 5.52 -7.07 6.51
CA SER A 98 4.86 -7.06 7.81
C SER A 98 5.40 -8.19 8.68
N GLN A 99 5.76 -7.85 9.91
CA GLN A 99 6.24 -8.82 10.89
C GLN A 99 5.20 -9.93 11.12
N THR A 100 3.91 -9.58 11.08
CA THR A 100 2.80 -10.52 11.21
C THR A 100 2.77 -11.55 10.08
N LEU A 101 2.91 -11.13 8.81
CA LEU A 101 2.96 -12.07 7.69
C LEU A 101 4.18 -12.98 7.78
N ASN A 102 5.35 -12.40 8.07
CA ASN A 102 6.59 -13.17 8.20
C ASN A 102 6.52 -14.19 9.33
N ALA A 103 5.93 -13.83 10.47
CA ALA A 103 5.71 -14.74 11.59
C ALA A 103 4.75 -15.89 11.20
N ALA A 104 3.62 -15.56 10.56
CA ALA A 104 2.64 -16.57 10.13
C ALA A 104 3.22 -17.53 9.08
N ILE A 105 3.98 -17.03 8.10
CA ILE A 105 4.67 -17.89 7.13
C ILE A 105 5.65 -18.82 7.84
N LYS A 106 6.44 -18.29 8.77
CA LYS A 106 7.44 -19.09 9.50
C LYS A 106 6.77 -20.19 10.33
N GLU A 107 5.71 -19.87 11.05
CA GLU A 107 4.92 -20.83 11.84
C GLU A 107 4.37 -21.95 10.94
N GLN A 108 3.73 -21.60 9.82
CA GLN A 108 3.19 -22.57 8.87
C GLN A 108 4.28 -23.45 8.23
N MET A 109 5.45 -22.87 7.92
CA MET A 109 6.59 -23.65 7.42
C MET A 109 7.13 -24.62 8.49
N GLU A 110 7.21 -24.20 9.74
CA GLU A 110 7.64 -25.06 10.85
C GLU A 110 6.66 -26.21 11.10
N GLU A 111 5.34 -25.96 11.03
CA GLU A 111 4.31 -27.00 11.10
C GLU A 111 4.41 -27.99 9.95
N PHE A 112 4.60 -27.49 8.72
CA PHE A 112 4.76 -28.33 7.53
C PHE A 112 5.99 -29.25 7.64
N LEU A 113 7.13 -28.72 8.09
CA LEU A 113 8.36 -29.52 8.28
C LEU A 113 8.16 -30.61 9.34
N LYS A 114 7.56 -30.28 10.50
CA LYS A 114 7.25 -31.25 11.56
C LYS A 114 6.29 -32.34 11.10
N SER A 115 5.30 -32.00 10.27
CA SER A 115 4.33 -32.96 9.72
C SER A 115 4.94 -33.96 8.72
N ASN A 116 6.06 -33.59 8.08
CA ASN A 116 6.77 -34.44 7.14
C ASN A 116 7.90 -35.25 7.79
N GLU A 117 8.46 -34.81 8.92
CA GLU A 117 9.40 -35.60 9.72
C GLU A 117 8.72 -36.72 10.53
N THR A 118 7.40 -36.65 10.73
CA THR A 118 6.61 -37.64 11.50
C THR A 118 5.90 -38.71 10.66
N LYS A 119 6.07 -38.70 9.33
CA LYS A 119 5.63 -39.80 8.45
C LYS A 119 6.76 -40.85 8.37
N PRO A 120 6.54 -42.09 8.84
CA PRO A 120 7.51 -43.19 8.72
C PRO A 120 7.69 -43.66 7.26
#